data_AF-A2DX22-F1
#
_entry.id   AF-A2DX22-F1
#
_cell.length_a   1.000
_cell.length_b   1.000
_cell.length_c   1.000
_cell.angle_alpha   90.00
_cell.angle_beta   90.00
_cell.angle_gamma   90.00
#
_symmetry.space_group_name_H-M   'P 1'
#
loop_
_entity.id
_entity.type
_entity.pdbx_description
1 polymer ?
#
loop_
_entity_poly.entity_id
_entity_poly.type
_entity_poly.pdbx_seq_one_letter_code
_entity_poly.pdbx_strand_id
1 'polypeptide(L)'
;MIVNIPERNTRLELKVKKNTTIYSIKLAIQKKLSISKENLIIYLSGKQLSDNDTPFQDKDENDVTLTVSISDSPEKKEPASFKSEIKESDIKYFDNLGFSPCVITNAIITSHGDISKASDLLFNSRTVKVVSVMPIDTNTNSTDSPNRSDSENSSSDNVENTINLCSLINQYYACHGDWQSIQHQFPTIPVSTLHFILYWLSFNLQKCPQVFDLSIKTSKVKKLFIYFHQGVKVENLCKLIHIRDVSLLRTYYDIITRCICECDSLETFSKENPDSKIFITKFEKMMDQIEHLVTKKKEENHILSFYHKEFEVVSSPEARDIETDINGFFILPNHVINIPKLVSSFVQSGYSEKSLLLQYPDFSLGYLVYLLYLVHLGFDTRRRTMNSWRPKELRFLLEQGYEGASVPQMKEFLDEKDSNQISQKLKLVKNCIKNSTNFSKFCSQFKDFVVPSDSSYDDDGVPDYLYKLFDEFSHQDKDISVENSLGALTILLPDKIPPCNEIIFDHKVHI
;
A
#
# COMPACT_ATOMS: atom_id res chain seq x y z
N MET A 1 5.56 -8.61 36.28
CA MET A 1 5.79 -7.37 37.05
C MET A 1 4.52 -6.55 37.01
N ILE A 2 4.11 -6.02 38.15
CA ILE A 2 2.92 -5.17 38.26
C ILE A 2 3.38 -3.72 38.43
N VAL A 3 2.71 -2.79 37.74
CA VAL A 3 2.95 -1.35 37.84
C VAL A 3 1.63 -0.69 38.23
N ASN A 4 1.58 -0.11 39.42
CA ASN A 4 0.43 0.61 39.92
C ASN A 4 0.61 2.11 39.66
N ILE A 5 -0.44 2.76 39.15
CA ILE A 5 -0.48 4.20 38.85
C ILE A 5 -1.71 4.78 39.56
N PRO A 6 -1.57 5.13 40.85
CA PRO A 6 -2.70 5.52 41.69
C PRO A 6 -3.47 6.73 41.14
N GLU A 7 -2.77 7.73 40.60
CA GLU A 7 -3.36 8.97 40.07
C GLU A 7 -4.30 8.72 38.88
N ARG A 8 -4.15 7.58 38.20
CA ARG A 8 -5.01 7.15 37.08
C ARG A 8 -5.93 5.99 37.45
N ASN A 9 -5.94 5.57 38.71
CA ASN A 9 -6.62 4.35 39.16
C ASN A 9 -6.34 3.15 38.24
N THR A 10 -5.09 3.01 37.78
CA THR A 10 -4.70 2.06 36.71
C THR A 10 -3.60 1.12 37.20
N ARG A 11 -3.73 -0.16 36.85
CA ARG A 11 -2.74 -1.22 37.07
C ARG A 11 -2.30 -1.81 35.74
N LEU A 12 -1.00 -1.83 35.49
CA LEU A 12 -0.41 -2.45 34.31
C LEU A 12 0.33 -3.72 34.70
N GLU A 13 0.16 -4.79 33.92
CA GLU A 13 0.98 -5.98 34.03
C GLU A 13 2.00 -6.00 32.90
N LEU A 14 3.28 -5.98 33.24
CA LEU A 14 4.40 -5.96 32.30
C LEU A 14 5.16 -7.29 32.33
N LYS A 15 5.40 -7.86 31.14
CA LYS A 15 6.40 -8.91 30.93
C LYS A 15 7.73 -8.26 30.65
N VAL A 16 8.58 -8.24 31.68
CA VAL A 16 9.93 -7.66 31.67
C VAL A 16 10.96 -8.75 31.94
N LYS A 17 12.20 -8.54 31.46
CA LYS A 17 13.34 -9.41 31.79
C LYS A 17 14.01 -8.92 33.07
N LYS A 18 14.78 -9.77 33.74
CA LYS A 18 15.51 -9.42 34.97
C LYS A 18 16.45 -8.21 34.81
N ASN A 19 16.97 -7.98 33.60
CA ASN A 19 17.87 -6.88 33.27
C ASN A 19 17.18 -5.65 32.68
N THR A 20 15.85 -5.60 32.66
CA THR A 20 15.10 -4.44 32.15
C THR A 20 15.32 -3.24 33.06
N THR A 21 15.75 -2.12 32.50
CA THR A 21 15.96 -0.86 33.24
C THR A 21 14.66 -0.11 33.50
N ILE A 22 14.65 0.77 34.50
CA ILE A 22 13.53 1.67 34.78
C ILE A 22 13.21 2.58 33.60
N TYR A 23 14.22 3.06 32.87
CA TYR A 23 14.00 3.81 31.62
C TYR A 23 13.13 3.03 30.61
N SER A 24 13.44 1.76 30.41
CA SER A 24 12.68 0.89 29.48
C SER A 24 11.24 0.68 29.95
N ILE A 25 11.02 0.61 31.27
CA ILE A 25 9.69 0.51 31.87
C ILE A 25 8.92 1.83 31.68
N LYS A 26 9.55 2.99 31.88
CA LYS A 26 8.93 4.30 31.63
C LYS A 26 8.48 4.45 30.18
N LEU A 27 9.31 4.04 29.22
CA LEU A 27 8.94 4.03 27.80
C LEU A 27 7.72 3.14 27.52
N ALA A 28 7.65 1.95 28.14
CA ALA A 28 6.50 1.07 28.00
C ALA A 28 5.21 1.68 28.57
N ILE A 29 5.31 2.38 29.71
CA ILE A 29 4.20 3.11 30.31
C ILE A 29 3.78 4.30 29.43
N GLN A 30 4.75 5.08 28.93
CA GLN A 30 4.52 6.20 28.01
C GLN A 30 3.75 5.75 26.77
N LYS A 31 4.21 4.66 26.13
CA LYS A 31 3.54 4.11 24.94
C LYS A 31 2.09 3.72 25.23
N LYS A 32 1.80 3.21 26.43
CA LYS A 32 0.46 2.71 26.76
C LYS A 32 -0.51 3.78 27.23
N LEU A 33 -0.02 4.80 27.94
CA LEU A 33 -0.85 5.80 28.61
C LEU A 33 -0.69 7.22 28.06
N SER A 34 0.17 7.41 27.05
CA SER A 34 0.47 8.71 26.44
C SER A 34 0.96 9.75 27.46
N ILE A 35 1.65 9.31 28.52
CA ILE A 35 2.29 10.17 29.52
C ILE A 35 3.77 10.27 29.20
N SER A 36 4.31 11.49 29.09
CA SER A 36 5.74 11.69 28.82
C SER A 36 6.62 11.00 29.88
N LYS A 37 7.68 10.30 29.46
CA LYS A 37 8.56 9.55 30.38
C LYS A 37 9.21 10.44 31.46
N GLU A 38 9.42 11.71 31.16
CA GLU A 38 9.98 12.73 32.05
C GLU A 38 9.05 13.01 33.24
N ASN A 39 7.74 12.81 33.07
CA ASN A 39 6.74 13.01 34.11
C ASN A 39 6.53 11.76 34.96
N LEU A 40 7.16 10.63 34.63
CA LEU A 40 7.00 9.37 35.36
C LEU A 40 8.09 9.22 36.42
N ILE A 41 7.70 9.09 37.68
CA ILE A 41 8.60 8.77 38.79
C ILE A 41 8.25 7.39 39.30
N ILE A 42 9.21 6.46 39.28
CA ILE A 42 8.98 5.05 39.63
C ILE A 42 9.59 4.75 41.00
N TYR A 43 8.79 4.10 41.84
CA TYR A 43 9.15 3.67 43.18
C TYR A 43 9.05 2.14 43.29
N LEU A 44 10.00 1.54 44.00
CA LEU A 44 9.96 0.15 44.45
C LEU A 44 10.02 0.14 45.97
N SER A 45 8.97 -0.38 46.62
CA SER A 45 8.86 -0.41 48.09
C SER A 45 9.11 0.95 48.75
N GLY A 46 8.60 2.04 48.14
CA GLY A 46 8.76 3.41 48.62
C GLY A 46 10.09 4.08 48.26
N LYS A 47 11.08 3.35 47.73
CA LYS A 47 12.34 3.93 47.26
C LYS A 47 12.21 4.37 45.80
N GLN A 48 12.52 5.63 45.51
CA GLN A 48 12.59 6.13 44.14
C GLN A 48 13.75 5.47 43.40
N LEU A 49 13.47 4.97 42.20
CA LEU A 49 14.46 4.35 41.33
C LEU A 49 14.92 5.33 40.25
N SER A 50 16.22 5.28 39.93
CA SER A 50 16.82 6.00 38.81
C SER A 50 16.59 5.24 37.49
N ASP A 51 16.71 5.94 36.36
CA ASP A 51 16.47 5.38 35.03
C ASP A 51 17.38 4.18 34.69
N ASN A 52 18.57 4.13 35.29
CA ASN A 52 19.57 3.07 35.11
C ASN A 52 19.38 1.88 36.06
N ASP A 53 18.55 2.01 37.10
CA ASP A 53 18.28 0.91 38.02
C ASP A 53 17.53 -0.22 37.30
N THR A 54 17.76 -1.45 37.74
CA THR A 54 16.90 -2.59 37.43
C THR A 54 16.03 -2.87 38.65
N PRO A 55 14.76 -3.25 38.47
CA PRO A 55 13.84 -3.48 39.58
C PRO A 55 14.05 -4.84 40.27
N PHE A 56 15.05 -5.62 39.84
CA PHE A 56 15.32 -7.00 40.30
C PHE A 56 16.63 -7.12 41.10
N GLN A 57 16.98 -6.12 41.92
CA GLN A 57 18.36 -5.98 42.40
C GLN A 57 18.88 -7.17 43.22
N ASP A 58 18.06 -7.94 43.96
CA ASP A 58 18.62 -8.98 44.87
C ASP A 58 17.72 -10.21 45.14
N LYS A 59 16.63 -10.43 44.41
CA LYS A 59 15.71 -11.54 44.71
C LYS A 59 15.13 -12.24 43.48
N ASP A 60 15.00 -13.57 43.58
CA ASP A 60 14.22 -14.44 42.67
C ASP A 60 12.70 -14.26 42.82
N GLU A 61 12.24 -13.03 43.11
CA GLU A 61 10.82 -12.76 43.29
C GLU A 61 10.17 -12.51 41.92
N ASN A 62 9.30 -13.45 41.52
CA ASN A 62 8.48 -13.36 40.32
C ASN A 62 7.48 -12.19 40.37
N ASP A 63 7.27 -11.58 41.54
CA ASP A 63 6.20 -10.61 41.81
C ASP A 63 6.73 -9.24 42.25
N VAL A 64 7.53 -8.61 41.39
CA VAL A 64 7.91 -7.21 41.59
C VAL A 64 6.71 -6.29 41.31
N THR A 65 6.36 -5.45 42.29
CA THR A 65 5.34 -4.41 42.17
C THR A 65 5.97 -3.03 42.27
N LEU A 66 5.82 -2.23 41.21
CA LEU A 66 6.25 -0.84 41.13
C LEU A 66 5.07 0.10 41.36
N THR A 67 5.32 1.23 42.01
CA THR A 67 4.36 2.34 42.09
C THR A 67 4.89 3.51 41.27
N VAL A 68 4.06 4.08 40.41
CA VAL A 68 4.42 5.21 39.56
C VAL A 68 3.65 6.42 40.05
N SER A 69 4.35 7.53 40.22
CA SER A 69 3.73 8.84 40.41
C SER A 69 3.92 9.70 39.18
N ILE A 70 2.92 10.51 38.85
CA ILE A 70 2.94 11.43 37.71
C ILE A 70 3.23 12.84 38.23
N SER A 71 4.37 13.40 37.83
CA SER A 71 4.71 14.80 38.16
C SER A 71 4.12 15.75 37.11
N ASP A 72 3.40 16.78 37.57
CA ASP A 72 2.86 17.84 36.70
C ASP A 72 3.93 18.82 36.22
N SER A 73 5.07 18.89 36.91
CA SER A 73 6.23 19.69 36.54
C SER A 73 7.43 18.75 36.41
N PRO A 74 7.88 18.41 35.19
CA PRO A 74 9.11 17.65 35.06
C PRO A 74 10.22 18.47 35.72
N GLU A 75 10.99 17.85 36.63
CA GLU A 75 12.26 18.42 37.03
C GLU A 75 13.07 18.56 35.74
N LYS A 76 13.18 19.79 35.23
CA LYS A 76 14.15 20.11 34.18
C LYS A 76 15.52 19.90 34.82
N LYS A 77 15.99 18.66 34.80
CA LYS A 77 17.41 18.39 34.89
C LYS A 77 18.00 19.07 33.68
N GLU A 78 18.62 20.22 33.89
CA GLU A 78 19.50 20.78 32.87
C GLU A 78 20.37 19.63 32.40
N PRO A 79 20.37 19.31 31.10
CA PRO A 79 21.19 18.22 30.60
C PRO A 79 22.60 18.54 31.06
N ALA A 80 23.14 17.71 31.97
CA ALA A 80 24.51 17.84 32.42
C ALA A 80 25.31 17.99 31.14
N SER A 81 25.94 19.16 30.94
CA SER A 81 26.46 19.58 29.64
C SER A 81 27.60 18.63 29.25
N PHE A 82 27.25 17.50 28.68
CA PHE A 82 28.15 16.41 28.42
C PHE A 82 28.78 16.72 27.06
N LYS A 83 29.87 17.48 27.09
CA LYS A 83 30.69 17.83 25.93
C LYS A 83 31.61 16.67 25.53
N SER A 84 31.09 15.45 25.43
CA SER A 84 31.81 14.43 24.69
C SER A 84 31.42 14.58 23.22
N GLU A 85 32.37 14.95 22.38
CA GLU A 85 32.23 14.84 20.93
C GLU A 85 31.87 13.37 20.61
N ILE A 86 30.62 13.15 20.20
CA ILE A 86 30.21 11.85 19.67
C ILE A 86 30.97 11.68 18.36
N LYS A 87 31.90 10.73 18.33
CA LYS A 87 32.68 10.49 17.11
C LYS A 87 31.78 9.80 16.09
N GLU A 88 31.86 10.24 14.85
CA GLU A 88 31.13 9.64 13.72
C GLU A 88 31.46 8.14 13.56
N SER A 89 32.68 7.73 13.94
CA SER A 89 33.09 6.31 13.98
C SER A 89 32.23 5.45 14.90
N ASP A 90 31.76 6.03 16.00
CA ASP A 90 31.01 5.32 17.04
C ASP A 90 29.56 5.12 16.60
N ILE A 91 28.99 6.09 15.90
CA ILE A 91 27.67 5.96 15.25
C ILE A 91 27.74 4.91 14.14
N LYS A 92 28.77 4.98 13.29
CA LYS A 92 28.95 4.06 12.16
C LYS A 92 29.16 2.61 12.60
N TYR A 93 29.76 2.39 13.77
CA TYR A 93 29.91 1.04 14.34
C TYR A 93 28.56 0.37 14.57
N PHE A 94 27.61 1.06 15.21
CA PHE A 94 26.28 0.50 15.49
C PHE A 94 25.34 0.55 14.29
N ASP A 95 25.51 1.51 13.39
CA ASP A 95 24.77 1.58 12.12
C ASP A 95 25.04 0.34 11.25
N ASN A 96 26.32 -0.08 11.17
CA ASN A 96 26.71 -1.34 10.52
C ASN A 96 26.11 -2.60 11.17
N LEU A 97 25.67 -2.51 12.43
CA LEU A 97 24.99 -3.58 13.16
C LEU A 97 23.45 -3.52 12.98
N GLY A 98 22.96 -2.56 12.20
CA GLY A 98 21.55 -2.41 11.81
C GLY A 98 20.70 -1.58 12.78
N PHE A 99 21.30 -0.83 13.71
CA PHE A 99 20.57 0.07 14.60
C PHE A 99 20.32 1.42 13.92
N SER A 100 19.19 2.07 14.22
CA SER A 100 18.90 3.40 13.65
C SER A 100 19.74 4.50 14.31
N PRO A 101 20.13 5.56 13.58
CA PRO A 101 20.97 6.64 14.10
C PRO A 101 20.46 7.27 15.41
N CYS A 102 19.15 7.52 15.51
CA CYS A 102 18.54 8.09 16.72
C CYS A 102 18.73 7.19 17.97
N VAL A 103 18.54 5.88 17.80
CA VAL A 103 18.69 4.90 18.89
C VAL A 103 20.16 4.78 19.30
N ILE A 104 21.08 4.85 18.33
CA ILE A 104 22.53 4.85 18.56
C ILE A 104 22.97 6.09 19.34
N THR A 105 22.57 7.27 18.88
CA THR A 105 22.93 8.54 19.54
C THR A 105 22.41 8.58 20.96
N ASN A 106 21.17 8.14 21.20
CA ASN A 106 20.63 8.10 22.56
C ASN A 106 21.37 7.09 23.45
N ALA A 107 21.76 5.93 22.93
CA ALA A 107 22.54 4.95 23.68
C ALA A 107 23.94 5.47 24.04
N ILE A 108 24.63 6.16 23.11
CA ILE A 108 25.94 6.77 23.33
C ILE A 108 25.86 7.91 24.36
N ILE A 109 24.83 8.76 24.27
CA ILE A 109 24.60 9.84 25.24
C ILE A 109 24.33 9.25 26.63
N THR A 110 23.45 8.25 26.71
CA THR A 110 23.07 7.61 27.97
C THR A 110 24.24 6.85 28.60
N SER A 111 25.12 6.27 27.78
CA SER A 111 26.33 5.61 28.24
C SER A 111 27.48 6.56 28.55
N HIS A 112 27.28 7.88 28.43
CA HIS A 112 28.31 8.89 28.62
C HIS A 112 29.52 8.71 27.68
N GLY A 113 29.27 8.31 26.43
CA GLY A 113 30.31 8.07 25.42
C GLY A 113 31.03 6.73 25.55
N ASP A 114 30.66 5.88 26.52
CA ASP A 114 31.23 4.54 26.68
C ASP A 114 30.57 3.58 25.68
N ILE A 115 31.31 3.17 24.65
CA ILE A 115 30.83 2.29 23.57
C ILE A 115 30.46 0.90 24.07
N SER A 116 31.17 0.37 25.07
CA SER A 116 30.83 -0.94 25.64
C SER A 116 29.48 -0.88 26.32
N LYS A 117 29.23 0.17 27.12
CA LYS A 117 27.93 0.38 27.76
C LYS A 117 26.82 0.75 26.77
N ALA A 118 27.12 1.52 25.72
CA ALA A 118 26.16 1.80 24.65
C ALA A 118 25.75 0.51 23.93
N SER A 119 26.72 -0.37 23.67
CA SER A 119 26.48 -1.70 23.12
C SER A 119 25.59 -2.52 24.05
N ASP A 120 25.90 -2.57 25.34
CA ASP A 120 25.06 -3.25 26.32
C ASP A 120 23.65 -2.68 26.36
N LEU A 121 23.47 -1.36 26.27
CA LEU A 121 22.15 -0.74 26.19
C LEU A 121 21.41 -1.16 24.92
N LEU A 122 22.04 -1.11 23.74
CA LEU A 122 21.43 -1.42 22.45
C LEU A 122 21.04 -2.90 22.30
N PHE A 123 21.93 -3.80 22.73
CA PHE A 123 21.73 -5.24 22.58
C PHE A 123 20.89 -5.84 23.71
N ASN A 124 20.89 -5.23 24.91
CA ASN A 124 20.10 -5.69 26.05
C ASN A 124 18.78 -4.94 26.24
N SER A 125 18.53 -3.81 25.54
CA SER A 125 17.21 -3.17 25.45
C SER A 125 16.24 -4.01 24.65
N ARG A 126 15.87 -5.17 25.19
CA ARG A 126 14.78 -5.98 24.63
C ARG A 126 13.45 -5.39 25.08
N THR A 127 12.53 -5.33 24.13
CA THR A 127 11.22 -4.71 24.25
C THR A 127 10.45 -5.24 25.46
N VAL A 128 10.07 -4.31 26.35
CA VAL A 128 9.10 -4.57 27.42
C VAL A 128 7.74 -4.73 26.78
N LYS A 129 7.08 -5.86 27.02
CA LYS A 129 5.72 -6.11 26.52
C LYS A 129 4.72 -5.87 27.63
N VAL A 130 3.81 -4.93 27.42
CA VAL A 130 2.62 -4.75 28.25
C VAL A 130 1.68 -5.93 27.98
N VAL A 131 1.28 -6.66 29.01
CA VAL A 131 0.42 -7.83 28.91
C VAL A 131 -1.05 -7.44 29.06
N SER A 132 -1.34 -6.60 30.05
CA SER A 132 -2.71 -6.21 30.38
C SER A 132 -2.74 -4.83 31.04
N VAL A 133 -3.87 -4.15 30.89
CA VAL A 133 -4.22 -2.91 31.59
C VAL A 133 -5.53 -3.19 32.30
N MET A 134 -5.54 -3.03 33.62
CA MET A 134 -6.74 -3.21 34.43
C MET A 134 -6.97 -1.93 35.25
N PRO A 135 -8.22 -1.50 35.45
CA PRO A 135 -8.51 -0.55 36.51
C PRO A 135 -8.05 -1.14 37.86
N ILE A 136 -7.65 -0.28 38.79
CA ILE A 136 -7.44 -0.72 40.18
C ILE A 136 -8.84 -0.95 40.76
N ASP A 137 -9.34 -2.16 40.57
CA ASP A 137 -10.59 -2.61 41.17
C ASP A 137 -10.38 -2.78 42.66
N THR A 138 -10.99 -1.87 43.42
CA THR A 138 -11.25 -2.06 44.84
C THR A 138 -12.50 -2.93 44.97
N ASN A 139 -12.40 -4.21 44.59
CA ASN A 139 -13.18 -5.36 45.08
C ASN A 139 -13.32 -6.50 44.04
N THR A 140 -13.11 -7.71 44.53
CA THR A 140 -13.17 -9.02 43.86
C THR A 140 -14.60 -9.50 43.55
N ASN A 141 -14.84 -10.14 42.39
CA ASN A 141 -15.28 -11.55 42.25
C ASN A 141 -15.82 -11.94 40.85
N SER A 142 -15.10 -12.89 40.22
CA SER A 142 -15.53 -14.16 39.57
C SER A 142 -16.55 -14.25 38.38
N THR A 143 -16.08 -14.91 37.30
CA THR A 143 -16.69 -16.04 36.50
C THR A 143 -18.02 -15.83 35.77
N ASP A 144 -18.34 -16.31 34.56
CA ASP A 144 -17.85 -17.39 33.68
C ASP A 144 -18.37 -17.15 32.25
N SER A 145 -17.72 -17.73 31.23
CA SER A 145 -18.25 -17.89 29.86
C SER A 145 -18.29 -19.38 29.48
N PRO A 146 -19.22 -19.80 28.59
CA PRO A 146 -19.01 -20.99 27.78
C PRO A 146 -19.10 -20.73 26.28
N ASN A 147 -18.18 -21.40 25.56
CA ASN A 147 -18.12 -21.51 24.10
C ASN A 147 -19.21 -22.43 23.53
N ARG A 148 -19.64 -22.14 22.30
CA ARG A 148 -20.27 -23.11 21.40
C ARG A 148 -19.71 -23.00 19.98
N SER A 149 -19.69 -24.18 19.36
CA SER A 149 -19.11 -24.62 18.10
C SER A 149 -19.86 -24.13 16.85
N ASP A 150 -19.24 -24.21 15.67
CA ASP A 150 -19.63 -25.20 14.64
C ASP A 150 -18.87 -25.02 13.31
N SER A 151 -18.82 -26.15 12.60
CA SER A 151 -18.24 -26.49 11.31
C SER A 151 -18.96 -25.89 10.10
N GLU A 152 -18.24 -25.69 8.98
CA GLU A 152 -18.85 -25.55 7.65
C GLU A 152 -18.18 -26.42 6.58
N ASN A 153 -19.02 -26.93 5.68
CA ASN A 153 -18.70 -27.80 4.56
C ASN A 153 -19.21 -27.16 3.24
N SER A 154 -18.31 -27.11 2.25
CA SER A 154 -18.49 -27.34 0.80
C SER A 154 -19.28 -26.40 -0.16
N SER A 155 -18.60 -26.16 -1.31
CA SER A 155 -19.09 -26.10 -2.73
C SER A 155 -19.74 -24.78 -3.23
N SER A 156 -19.69 -24.35 -4.49
CA SER A 156 -19.37 -24.96 -5.80
C SER A 156 -19.08 -23.89 -6.90
N ASP A 157 -18.24 -24.27 -7.86
CA ASP A 157 -18.30 -24.06 -9.33
C ASP A 157 -18.52 -22.68 -10.01
N ASN A 158 -17.44 -22.25 -10.67
CA ASN A 158 -17.45 -21.60 -11.99
C ASN A 158 -16.10 -21.89 -12.68
N VAL A 159 -16.00 -22.95 -13.48
CA VAL A 159 -14.75 -23.37 -14.12
C VAL A 159 -14.51 -22.55 -15.40
N GLU A 160 -13.74 -21.47 -15.29
CA GLU A 160 -13.03 -20.84 -16.42
C GLU A 160 -12.05 -21.87 -17.03
N ASN A 161 -11.81 -21.79 -18.35
CA ASN A 161 -10.84 -22.59 -19.11
C ASN A 161 -9.39 -22.43 -18.58
N THR A 162 -9.08 -23.05 -17.44
CA THR A 162 -7.75 -23.09 -16.84
C THR A 162 -7.07 -24.40 -17.20
N ILE A 163 -5.91 -24.32 -17.84
CA ILE A 163 -5.05 -25.47 -18.11
C ILE A 163 -4.33 -25.82 -16.81
N ASN A 164 -4.51 -27.03 -16.32
CA ASN A 164 -3.69 -27.56 -15.24
C ASN A 164 -2.30 -27.88 -15.80
N LEU A 165 -1.30 -27.06 -15.45
CA LEU A 165 0.07 -27.17 -15.99
C LEU A 165 0.74 -28.50 -15.62
N CYS A 166 0.47 -29.04 -14.43
CA CYS A 166 0.99 -30.34 -14.02
C CYS A 166 0.44 -31.47 -14.89
N SER A 167 -0.85 -31.40 -15.24
CA SER A 167 -1.46 -32.37 -16.16
C SER A 167 -0.83 -32.32 -17.55
N LEU A 168 -0.56 -31.12 -18.08
CA LEU A 168 0.09 -30.94 -19.37
C LEU A 168 1.54 -31.48 -19.36
N ILE A 169 2.33 -31.20 -18.32
CA ILE A 169 3.70 -31.71 -18.17
C ILE A 169 3.70 -33.23 -18.08
N ASN A 170 2.85 -33.80 -17.21
CA ASN A 170 2.76 -35.25 -17.05
C ASN A 170 2.37 -35.94 -18.35
N GLN A 171 1.43 -35.35 -19.11
CA GLN A 171 1.00 -35.91 -20.37
C GLN A 171 2.07 -35.82 -21.45
N TYR A 172 2.85 -34.73 -21.48
CA TYR A 172 3.98 -34.59 -22.38
C TYR A 172 5.02 -35.71 -22.18
N TYR A 173 5.37 -36.01 -20.92
CA TYR A 173 6.29 -37.11 -20.60
C TYR A 173 5.67 -38.48 -20.86
N ALA A 174 4.39 -38.69 -20.53
CA ALA A 174 3.69 -39.96 -20.75
C ALA A 174 3.55 -40.32 -22.24
N CYS A 175 3.39 -39.32 -23.10
CA CYS A 175 3.31 -39.49 -24.55
C CYS A 175 4.68 -39.46 -25.25
N HIS A 176 5.79 -39.41 -24.52
CA HIS A 176 7.13 -39.25 -25.09
C HIS A 176 7.24 -38.09 -26.11
N GLY A 177 6.50 -37.01 -25.87
CA GLY A 177 6.47 -35.85 -26.78
C GLY A 177 5.59 -36.02 -28.03
N ASP A 178 4.77 -37.07 -28.15
CA ASP A 178 3.80 -37.19 -29.25
C ASP A 178 2.65 -36.18 -29.11
N TRP A 179 2.72 -35.13 -29.92
CA TRP A 179 1.74 -34.04 -29.91
C TRP A 179 0.34 -34.43 -30.36
N GLN A 180 0.18 -35.49 -31.17
CA GLN A 180 -1.16 -35.94 -31.55
C GLN A 180 -1.89 -36.52 -30.34
N SER A 181 -1.19 -37.36 -29.56
CA SER A 181 -1.72 -37.93 -28.31
C SER A 181 -1.96 -36.88 -27.23
N ILE A 182 -1.10 -35.86 -27.12
CA ILE A 182 -1.29 -34.73 -26.19
C ILE A 182 -2.49 -33.88 -26.61
N GLN A 183 -2.66 -33.61 -27.91
CA GLN A 183 -3.79 -32.82 -28.44
C GLN A 183 -5.15 -33.48 -28.15
N HIS A 184 -5.20 -34.82 -28.17
CA HIS A 184 -6.42 -35.55 -27.81
C HIS A 184 -6.88 -35.30 -26.37
N GLN A 185 -5.95 -35.02 -25.44
CA GLN A 185 -6.28 -34.69 -24.05
C GLN A 185 -6.59 -33.20 -23.82
N PHE A 186 -6.14 -32.34 -24.73
CA PHE A 186 -6.38 -30.89 -24.68
C PHE A 186 -7.04 -30.40 -25.99
N PRO A 187 -8.20 -30.95 -26.39
CA PRO A 187 -8.74 -30.78 -27.73
C PRO A 187 -9.10 -29.34 -28.08
N THR A 188 -9.37 -28.51 -27.06
CA THR A 188 -9.77 -27.11 -27.21
C THR A 188 -8.59 -26.13 -27.35
N ILE A 189 -7.34 -26.60 -27.18
CA ILE A 189 -6.14 -25.75 -27.18
C ILE A 189 -5.28 -26.14 -28.37
N PRO A 190 -4.87 -25.21 -29.25
CA PRO A 190 -4.02 -25.54 -30.39
C PRO A 190 -2.66 -26.13 -29.96
N VAL A 191 -2.17 -27.14 -30.69
CA VAL A 191 -0.86 -27.78 -30.46
C VAL A 191 0.26 -26.75 -30.30
N SER A 192 0.30 -25.72 -31.14
CA SER A 192 1.30 -24.64 -31.06
C SER A 192 1.27 -23.89 -29.72
N THR A 193 0.10 -23.76 -29.09
CA THR A 193 -0.06 -23.13 -27.78
C THR A 193 0.43 -24.04 -26.66
N LEU A 194 0.15 -25.34 -26.73
CA LEU A 194 0.66 -26.33 -25.78
C LEU A 194 2.19 -26.41 -25.84
N HIS A 195 2.75 -26.39 -27.05
CA HIS A 195 4.19 -26.39 -27.30
C HIS A 195 4.87 -25.16 -26.69
N PHE A 196 4.30 -23.97 -26.92
CA PHE A 196 4.79 -22.73 -26.32
C PHE A 196 4.76 -22.76 -24.78
N ILE A 197 3.68 -23.26 -24.17
CA ILE A 197 3.55 -23.34 -22.70
C ILE A 197 4.64 -24.23 -22.10
N LEU A 198 4.87 -25.42 -22.68
CA LEU A 198 5.88 -26.36 -22.18
C LEU A 198 7.31 -25.83 -22.38
N TYR A 199 7.58 -25.19 -23.51
CA TYR A 199 8.87 -24.53 -23.75
C TYR A 199 9.11 -23.36 -22.79
N TRP A 200 8.09 -22.53 -22.54
CA TRP A 200 8.19 -21.44 -21.59
C TRP A 200 8.44 -21.95 -20.17
N LEU A 201 7.79 -23.05 -19.76
CA LEU A 201 8.01 -23.67 -18.46
C LEU A 201 9.43 -24.24 -18.32
N SER A 202 9.92 -24.98 -19.31
CA SER A 202 11.28 -25.54 -19.27
C SER A 202 12.34 -24.43 -19.18
N PHE A 203 12.14 -23.33 -19.89
CA PHE A 203 13.03 -22.17 -19.86
C PHE A 203 13.04 -21.45 -18.50
N ASN A 204 11.88 -21.23 -17.87
CA ASN A 204 11.84 -20.55 -16.56
C ASN A 204 12.34 -21.45 -15.42
N LEU A 205 12.10 -22.77 -15.51
CA LEU A 205 12.66 -23.75 -14.56
C LEU A 205 14.20 -23.79 -14.62
N GLN A 206 14.81 -23.54 -15.78
CA GLN A 206 16.26 -23.40 -15.90
C GLN A 206 16.82 -22.11 -15.28
N LYS A 207 16.01 -21.05 -15.14
CA LYS A 207 16.47 -19.75 -14.63
C LYS A 207 16.20 -19.51 -13.15
N CYS A 208 15.18 -20.15 -12.57
CA CYS A 208 14.86 -20.03 -11.14
C CYS A 208 14.32 -21.36 -10.58
N PRO A 209 15.18 -22.24 -10.03
CA PRO A 209 14.74 -23.54 -9.52
C PRO A 209 13.91 -23.49 -8.22
N GLN A 210 13.65 -22.32 -7.62
CA GLN A 210 13.09 -22.22 -6.27
C GLN A 210 11.75 -21.49 -6.09
N VAL A 211 11.02 -21.08 -7.14
CA VAL A 211 9.71 -20.44 -6.93
C VAL A 211 8.73 -20.82 -8.02
N PHE A 212 7.69 -21.58 -7.68
CA PHE A 212 6.47 -21.62 -8.51
C PHE A 212 5.20 -21.69 -7.68
N ASP A 213 4.40 -20.64 -7.82
CA ASP A 213 2.94 -20.68 -7.94
C ASP A 213 2.58 -19.81 -9.15
N LEU A 214 1.86 -20.37 -10.14
CA LEU A 214 1.47 -19.64 -11.35
C LEU A 214 0.14 -20.11 -11.93
N SER A 215 -0.82 -19.19 -11.90
CA SER A 215 -1.93 -19.11 -12.85
C SER A 215 -1.67 -17.96 -13.82
N ILE A 216 -1.56 -18.23 -15.12
CA ILE A 216 -1.46 -17.19 -16.16
C ILE A 216 -2.61 -17.37 -17.16
N LYS A 217 -3.37 -16.28 -17.39
CA LYS A 217 -4.50 -16.25 -18.33
C LYS A 217 -4.00 -16.19 -19.80
N THR A 218 -4.24 -17.26 -20.54
CA THR A 218 -3.95 -17.53 -21.98
C THR A 218 -4.52 -16.50 -22.97
N SER A 219 -5.42 -15.61 -22.54
CA SER A 219 -6.15 -14.68 -23.42
C SER A 219 -5.30 -13.52 -23.98
N LYS A 220 -4.24 -13.08 -23.27
CA LYS A 220 -3.40 -11.95 -23.71
C LYS A 220 -2.41 -12.36 -24.82
N VAL A 221 -1.87 -13.57 -24.74
CA VAL A 221 -0.92 -14.11 -25.73
C VAL A 221 -1.63 -14.43 -27.04
N LYS A 222 -2.85 -14.98 -26.97
CA LYS A 222 -3.71 -15.24 -28.14
C LYS A 222 -4.03 -13.96 -28.93
N LYS A 223 -4.24 -12.83 -28.24
CA LYS A 223 -4.49 -11.54 -28.88
C LYS A 223 -3.27 -11.02 -29.65
N LEU A 224 -2.06 -11.16 -29.09
CA LEU A 224 -0.82 -10.70 -29.76
C LEU A 224 -0.62 -11.40 -31.11
N PHE A 225 -0.87 -12.72 -31.16
CA PHE A 225 -0.70 -13.52 -32.36
C PHE A 225 -1.75 -13.19 -33.44
N ILE A 226 -3.01 -12.96 -33.04
CA ILE A 226 -4.09 -12.57 -33.96
C ILE A 226 -3.82 -11.21 -34.61
N TYR A 227 -3.39 -10.20 -33.83
CA TYR A 227 -3.14 -8.86 -34.36
C TYR A 227 -1.95 -8.81 -35.32
N PHE A 228 -0.97 -9.68 -35.13
CA PHE A 228 0.17 -9.79 -36.03
C PHE A 228 -0.23 -10.32 -37.41
N HIS A 229 -1.10 -11.33 -37.45
CA HIS A 229 -1.64 -11.88 -38.70
C HIS A 229 -2.55 -10.92 -39.47
N GLN A 230 -3.17 -9.95 -38.79
CA GLN A 230 -4.10 -8.99 -39.38
C GLN A 230 -3.44 -7.76 -40.00
N GLY A 231 -2.10 -7.68 -40.04
CA GLY A 231 -1.40 -6.55 -40.68
C GLY A 231 -1.60 -5.20 -39.95
N VAL A 232 -1.83 -5.24 -38.64
CA VAL A 232 -2.00 -4.03 -37.82
C VAL A 232 -0.72 -3.19 -37.86
N LYS A 233 -0.87 -1.89 -38.09
CA LYS A 233 0.26 -0.93 -38.10
C LYS A 233 1.05 -0.99 -36.79
N VAL A 234 2.38 -1.04 -36.90
CA VAL A 234 3.36 -1.16 -35.81
C VAL A 234 3.14 -0.14 -34.70
N GLU A 235 2.82 1.10 -35.05
CA GLU A 235 2.53 2.18 -34.11
C GLU A 235 1.35 1.86 -33.17
N ASN A 236 0.34 1.14 -33.66
CA ASN A 236 -0.80 0.73 -32.85
C ASN A 236 -0.44 -0.45 -31.95
N LEU A 237 0.44 -1.35 -32.40
CA LEU A 237 0.97 -2.44 -31.60
C LEU A 237 1.80 -1.91 -30.41
N CYS A 238 2.64 -0.91 -30.65
CA CYS A 238 3.45 -0.24 -29.62
C CYS A 238 2.59 0.51 -28.59
N LYS A 239 1.48 1.14 -29.02
CA LYS A 239 0.51 1.77 -28.12
C LYS A 239 -0.23 0.76 -27.23
N LEU A 240 -0.56 -0.41 -27.77
CA LEU A 240 -1.31 -1.46 -27.08
C LEU A 240 -0.49 -2.26 -26.06
N ILE A 241 0.80 -2.48 -26.31
CA ILE A 241 1.61 -3.40 -25.51
C ILE A 241 2.39 -2.68 -24.38
N HIS A 242 2.39 -1.34 -24.32
CA HIS A 242 3.21 -0.59 -23.33
C HIS A 242 4.66 -1.13 -23.25
N ILE A 243 5.25 -1.43 -24.39
CA ILE A 243 6.58 -2.06 -24.45
C ILE A 243 7.60 -1.06 -23.93
N ARG A 244 8.09 -1.31 -22.72
CA ARG A 244 9.21 -0.57 -22.13
C ARG A 244 10.57 -1.17 -22.49
N ASP A 245 10.59 -2.40 -23.02
CA ASP A 245 11.83 -3.14 -23.23
C ASP A 245 11.92 -3.80 -24.62
N VAL A 246 12.73 -3.19 -25.48
CA VAL A 246 13.03 -3.67 -26.84
C VAL A 246 13.90 -4.92 -26.82
N SER A 247 14.69 -5.13 -25.76
CA SER A 247 15.54 -6.32 -25.64
C SER A 247 14.71 -7.60 -25.59
N LEU A 248 13.53 -7.53 -24.96
CA LEU A 248 12.59 -8.66 -24.89
C LEU A 248 12.02 -8.98 -26.27
N LEU A 249 11.64 -7.96 -27.06
CA LEU A 249 11.16 -8.16 -28.44
C LEU A 249 12.25 -8.70 -29.37
N ARG A 250 13.49 -8.22 -29.22
CA ARG A 250 14.63 -8.73 -29.99
C ARG A 250 14.97 -10.17 -29.60
N THR A 251 14.84 -10.51 -28.33
CA THR A 251 14.96 -11.89 -27.85
C THR A 251 13.88 -12.78 -28.47
N TYR A 252 12.62 -12.33 -28.53
CA TYR A 252 11.56 -13.06 -29.22
C TYR A 252 11.81 -13.21 -30.72
N TYR A 253 12.35 -12.18 -31.37
CA TYR A 253 12.76 -12.23 -32.77
C TYR A 253 13.86 -13.26 -33.00
N ASP A 254 14.95 -13.19 -32.23
CA ASP A 254 16.08 -14.12 -32.35
C ASP A 254 15.65 -15.58 -32.11
N ILE A 255 14.68 -15.80 -31.22
CA ILE A 255 14.07 -17.11 -30.97
C ILE A 255 13.26 -17.56 -32.19
N ILE A 256 12.36 -16.73 -32.73
CA ILE A 256 11.56 -17.07 -33.92
C ILE A 256 12.47 -17.36 -35.12
N THR A 257 13.51 -16.54 -35.32
CA THR A 257 14.48 -16.72 -36.40
C THR A 257 15.30 -17.99 -36.21
N ARG A 258 15.74 -18.31 -34.98
CA ARG A 258 16.40 -19.61 -34.70
C ARG A 258 15.49 -20.80 -34.93
N CYS A 259 14.23 -20.74 -34.51
CA CYS A 259 13.25 -21.79 -34.76
C CYS A 259 12.98 -22.00 -36.26
N ILE A 260 13.06 -20.94 -37.08
CA ILE A 260 12.97 -21.05 -38.54
C ILE A 260 14.27 -21.60 -39.14
N CYS A 261 15.43 -21.28 -38.57
CA CYS A 261 16.75 -21.76 -39.03
C CYS A 261 17.05 -23.22 -38.65
N GLU A 262 16.40 -23.78 -37.63
CA GLU A 262 16.51 -25.21 -37.28
C GLU A 262 15.74 -26.14 -38.24
N CYS A 263 14.97 -25.59 -39.18
CA CYS A 263 14.53 -26.32 -40.38
C CYS A 263 15.67 -26.28 -41.41
N ASP A 264 16.12 -27.45 -41.88
CA ASP A 264 17.32 -27.66 -42.72
C ASP A 264 17.55 -26.57 -43.78
N SER A 265 18.31 -25.54 -43.41
CA SER A 265 18.63 -24.31 -44.13
C SER A 265 17.44 -23.38 -44.47
N LEU A 266 17.64 -22.09 -44.15
CA LEU A 266 16.72 -20.98 -44.51
C LEU A 266 16.41 -20.93 -46.01
N GLU A 267 17.31 -21.46 -46.84
CA GLU A 267 17.19 -21.53 -48.29
C GLU A 267 16.19 -22.61 -48.75
N THR A 268 16.12 -23.74 -48.03
CA THR A 268 15.16 -24.82 -48.28
C THR A 268 13.76 -24.42 -47.81
N PHE A 269 13.65 -23.88 -46.59
CA PHE A 269 12.39 -23.39 -46.05
C PHE A 269 11.79 -22.23 -46.88
N SER A 270 12.65 -21.32 -47.38
CA SER A 270 12.26 -20.24 -48.28
C SER A 270 11.83 -20.71 -49.67
N LYS A 271 12.31 -21.88 -50.14
CA LYS A 271 11.87 -22.49 -51.40
C LYS A 271 10.52 -23.19 -51.25
N GLU A 272 10.30 -23.84 -50.10
CA GLU A 272 9.06 -24.58 -49.82
C GLU A 272 7.91 -23.66 -49.37
N ASN A 273 8.22 -22.51 -48.78
CA ASN A 273 7.23 -21.58 -48.25
C ASN A 273 7.56 -20.14 -48.67
N PRO A 274 7.27 -19.73 -49.92
CA PRO A 274 7.61 -18.39 -50.41
C PRO A 274 7.00 -17.24 -49.57
N ASP A 275 5.86 -17.49 -48.90
CA ASP A 275 5.23 -16.55 -47.98
C ASP A 275 6.01 -16.34 -46.68
N SER A 276 6.84 -17.31 -46.26
CA SER A 276 7.67 -17.19 -45.05
C SER A 276 8.83 -16.22 -45.26
N LYS A 277 9.40 -16.16 -46.47
CA LYS A 277 10.42 -15.16 -46.83
C LYS A 277 9.84 -13.74 -46.75
N ILE A 278 8.63 -13.56 -47.28
CA ILE A 278 7.90 -12.29 -47.21
C ILE A 278 7.59 -11.93 -45.75
N PHE A 279 7.25 -12.90 -44.91
CA PHE A 279 7.02 -12.72 -43.48
C PHE A 279 8.28 -12.27 -42.74
N ILE A 280 9.42 -12.96 -42.94
CA ILE A 280 10.71 -12.63 -42.29
C ILE A 280 11.13 -11.21 -42.68
N THR A 281 11.11 -10.89 -43.97
CA THR A 281 11.47 -9.54 -44.44
C THR A 281 10.53 -8.45 -43.91
N LYS A 282 9.22 -8.72 -43.79
CA LYS A 282 8.26 -7.77 -43.19
C LYS A 282 8.50 -7.61 -41.69
N PHE A 283 8.87 -8.68 -40.98
CA PHE A 283 9.15 -8.66 -39.55
C PHE A 283 10.46 -7.92 -39.25
N GLU A 284 11.53 -8.19 -40.01
CA GLU A 284 12.81 -7.46 -39.94
C GLU A 284 12.60 -5.96 -40.09
N LYS A 285 11.87 -5.56 -41.15
CA LYS A 285 11.56 -4.16 -41.41
C LYS A 285 10.73 -3.52 -40.29
N MET A 286 9.84 -4.27 -39.64
CA MET A 286 9.11 -3.82 -38.47
C MET A 286 10.04 -3.64 -37.25
N MET A 287 10.96 -4.57 -37.02
CA MET A 287 11.90 -4.49 -35.92
C MET A 287 12.83 -3.29 -36.07
N ASP A 288 13.31 -3.02 -37.28
CA ASP A 288 14.08 -1.81 -37.60
C ASP A 288 13.28 -0.53 -37.29
N GLN A 289 11.99 -0.51 -37.63
CA GLN A 289 11.10 0.61 -37.31
C GLN A 289 10.89 0.79 -35.80
N ILE A 290 10.72 -0.30 -35.05
CA ILE A 290 10.58 -0.25 -33.59
C ILE A 290 11.88 0.22 -32.95
N GLU A 291 13.03 -0.29 -33.40
CA GLU A 291 14.35 0.10 -32.91
C GLU A 291 14.64 1.57 -33.20
N HIS A 292 14.32 2.05 -34.41
CA HIS A 292 14.41 3.47 -34.75
C HIS A 292 13.50 4.35 -33.89
N LEU A 293 12.23 3.96 -33.69
CA LEU A 293 11.29 4.70 -32.85
C LEU A 293 11.71 4.73 -31.38
N VAL A 294 12.26 3.62 -30.86
CA VAL A 294 12.76 3.56 -29.48
C VAL A 294 14.06 4.33 -29.33
N THR A 295 14.95 4.32 -30.32
CA THR A 295 16.17 5.13 -30.33
C THR A 295 15.82 6.61 -30.37
N LYS A 296 14.92 7.02 -31.27
CA LYS A 296 14.38 8.39 -31.32
C LYS A 296 13.73 8.80 -29.99
N LYS A 297 12.93 7.92 -29.38
CA LYS A 297 12.31 8.19 -28.08
C LYS A 297 13.32 8.19 -26.93
N LYS A 298 14.39 7.40 -27.02
CA LYS A 298 15.53 7.44 -26.09
C LYS A 298 16.31 8.72 -26.26
N GLU A 299 16.50 9.22 -27.47
CA GLU A 299 17.12 10.53 -27.74
C GLU A 299 16.24 11.67 -27.22
N GLU A 300 14.93 11.64 -27.48
CA GLU A 300 13.95 12.58 -26.90
C GLU A 300 13.95 12.53 -25.37
N ASN A 301 13.99 11.32 -24.78
CA ASN A 301 14.10 11.13 -23.33
C ASN A 301 15.50 11.48 -22.79
N HIS A 302 16.56 11.36 -23.59
CA HIS A 302 17.92 11.71 -23.21
C HIS A 302 18.11 13.23 -23.25
N ILE A 303 17.47 13.91 -24.20
CA ILE A 303 17.36 15.37 -24.26
C ILE A 303 16.55 15.85 -23.04
N LEU A 304 15.42 15.21 -22.73
CA LEU A 304 14.67 15.49 -21.49
C LEU A 304 15.47 15.17 -20.22
N SER A 305 16.25 14.09 -20.21
CA SER A 305 17.12 13.75 -19.07
C SER A 305 18.31 14.68 -18.96
N PHE A 306 18.82 15.22 -20.07
CA PHE A 306 19.89 16.22 -20.07
C PHE A 306 19.39 17.55 -19.49
N TYR A 307 18.16 17.96 -19.85
CA TYR A 307 17.47 19.06 -19.18
C TYR A 307 17.15 18.77 -17.70
N HIS A 308 16.85 17.52 -17.33
CA HIS A 308 16.71 17.14 -15.91
C HIS A 308 18.05 17.06 -15.17
N LYS A 309 19.16 16.71 -15.85
CA LYS A 309 20.48 16.52 -15.25
C LYS A 309 21.16 17.84 -14.89
N GLU A 310 20.88 18.93 -15.63
CA GLU A 310 21.24 20.28 -15.19
C GLU A 310 20.43 20.77 -13.97
N PHE A 311 19.30 20.11 -13.64
CA PHE A 311 18.55 20.31 -12.40
C PHE A 311 18.84 19.25 -11.30
N GLU A 312 19.58 18.17 -11.60
CA GLU A 312 19.90 17.08 -10.66
C GLU A 312 21.05 17.40 -9.69
N VAL A 313 21.74 18.54 -9.83
CA VAL A 313 22.67 19.02 -8.77
C VAL A 313 21.92 19.45 -7.49
N VAL A 314 20.58 19.42 -7.49
CA VAL A 314 19.73 19.72 -6.32
C VAL A 314 18.91 18.49 -5.84
N SER A 315 19.06 17.29 -6.42
CA SER A 315 18.15 16.16 -6.12
C SER A 315 18.84 14.80 -5.89
N SER A 316 19.84 14.75 -5.01
CA SER A 316 20.14 13.50 -4.30
C SER A 316 19.09 13.32 -3.20
N PRO A 317 18.44 12.15 -3.03
CA PRO A 317 17.62 11.87 -1.86
C PRO A 317 18.55 11.64 -0.66
N GLU A 318 19.20 12.70 -0.19
CA GLU A 318 19.58 12.77 1.21
C GLU A 318 18.31 12.51 2.02
N ALA A 319 18.39 11.57 2.96
CA ALA A 319 17.29 11.16 3.81
C ALA A 319 16.56 12.41 4.31
N ARG A 320 15.31 12.60 3.87
CA ARG A 320 14.47 13.62 4.48
C ARG A 320 14.20 13.13 5.88
N ASP A 321 14.69 13.86 6.88
CA ASP A 321 14.34 13.66 8.29
C ASP A 321 12.88 14.09 8.49
N ILE A 322 11.94 13.30 7.96
CA ILE A 322 10.53 13.46 8.29
C ILE A 322 10.36 12.76 9.64
N GLU A 323 10.26 13.57 10.69
CA GLU A 323 10.06 13.07 12.05
C GLU A 323 8.77 12.23 12.13
N THR A 324 8.85 11.13 12.86
CA THR A 324 7.69 10.31 13.22
C THR A 324 7.32 10.58 14.67
N ASP A 325 6.03 10.58 14.96
CA ASP A 325 5.51 10.71 16.32
C ASP A 325 5.70 9.40 17.12
N ILE A 326 5.35 9.45 18.41
CA ILE A 326 5.43 8.29 19.31
C ILE A 326 4.57 7.09 18.89
N ASN A 327 3.63 7.30 17.96
CA ASN A 327 2.73 6.28 17.44
C ASN A 327 3.17 5.77 16.05
N GLY A 328 4.27 6.28 15.51
CA GLY A 328 4.79 5.91 14.20
C GLY A 328 4.09 6.58 13.01
N PHE A 329 3.31 7.64 13.24
CA PHE A 329 2.81 8.51 12.18
C PHE A 329 3.86 9.54 11.80
N PHE A 330 3.87 9.98 10.55
CA PHE A 330 4.65 11.16 10.19
C PHE A 330 4.01 12.42 10.79
N ILE A 331 4.85 13.28 11.36
CA ILE A 331 4.39 14.57 11.86
C ILE A 331 3.89 15.40 10.68
N LEU A 332 2.65 15.87 10.75
CA LEU A 332 2.07 16.69 9.69
C LEU A 332 2.67 18.10 9.74
N PRO A 333 2.88 18.75 8.58
CA PRO A 333 3.26 20.16 8.53
C PRO A 333 2.27 21.06 9.26
N ASN A 334 2.74 22.22 9.73
CA ASN A 334 1.90 23.24 10.38
C ASN A 334 0.87 23.90 9.44
N HIS A 335 0.90 23.58 8.14
CA HIS A 335 -0.03 24.12 7.16
C HIS A 335 -1.00 23.03 6.66
N VAL A 336 -2.25 23.43 6.40
CA VAL A 336 -3.28 22.51 5.91
C VAL A 336 -3.22 22.37 4.38
N ILE A 337 -3.14 21.13 3.90
CA ILE A 337 -3.13 20.82 2.47
C ILE A 337 -4.45 21.24 1.80
N ASN A 338 -4.40 21.77 0.57
CA ASN A 338 -5.59 22.05 -0.25
C ASN A 338 -6.04 20.77 -0.99
N ILE A 339 -7.12 20.14 -0.53
CA ILE A 339 -7.60 18.86 -1.05
C ILE A 339 -8.04 18.94 -2.52
N PRO A 340 -8.87 19.91 -2.97
CA PRO A 340 -9.16 20.07 -4.39
C PRO A 340 -7.93 20.20 -5.29
N LYS A 341 -6.92 20.97 -4.85
CA LYS A 341 -5.65 21.10 -5.58
C LYS A 341 -4.88 19.78 -5.63
N LEU A 342 -4.84 19.02 -4.53
CA LEU A 342 -4.24 17.68 -4.48
C LEU A 342 -4.88 16.73 -5.48
N VAL A 343 -6.22 16.65 -5.50
CA VAL A 343 -6.97 15.79 -6.44
C VAL A 343 -6.72 16.25 -7.88
N SER A 344 -6.71 17.56 -8.14
CA SER A 344 -6.42 18.11 -9.48
C SER A 344 -5.01 17.75 -9.95
N SER A 345 -4.00 17.92 -9.10
CA SER A 345 -2.62 17.50 -9.37
C SER A 345 -2.51 16.00 -9.70
N PHE A 346 -3.26 15.16 -8.97
CA PHE A 346 -3.28 13.73 -9.21
C PHE A 346 -3.91 13.36 -10.56
N VAL A 347 -5.04 13.98 -10.91
CA VAL A 347 -5.71 13.75 -12.21
C VAL A 347 -4.85 14.26 -13.37
N GLN A 348 -4.30 15.48 -13.27
CA GLN A 348 -3.47 16.10 -14.31
C GLN A 348 -2.18 15.33 -14.59
N SER A 349 -1.62 14.67 -13.57
CA SER A 349 -0.43 13.82 -13.72
C SER A 349 -0.75 12.40 -14.22
N GLY A 350 -1.99 12.13 -14.64
CA GLY A 350 -2.41 10.81 -15.11
C GLY A 350 -2.43 9.77 -13.99
N TYR A 351 -2.86 10.16 -12.79
CA TYR A 351 -2.93 9.30 -11.60
C TYR A 351 -1.56 8.78 -11.14
N SER A 352 -0.53 9.62 -11.28
CA SER A 352 0.86 9.30 -10.91
C SER A 352 1.14 9.68 -9.46
N GLU A 353 1.25 8.68 -8.59
CA GLU A 353 1.62 8.85 -7.17
C GLU A 353 2.98 9.56 -7.01
N LYS A 354 3.98 9.22 -7.83
CA LYS A 354 5.32 9.83 -7.78
C LYS A 354 5.31 11.33 -8.07
N SER A 355 4.41 11.78 -8.93
CA SER A 355 4.30 13.20 -9.29
C SER A 355 3.74 14.05 -8.15
N LEU A 356 3.02 13.45 -7.20
CA LEU A 356 2.53 14.15 -6.01
C LEU A 356 3.66 14.53 -5.07
N LEU A 357 4.64 13.65 -4.87
CA LEU A 357 5.77 13.91 -3.97
C LEU A 357 6.62 15.11 -4.42
N LEU A 358 6.69 15.36 -5.72
CA LEU A 358 7.37 16.55 -6.28
C LEU A 358 6.58 17.84 -6.03
N GLN A 359 5.25 17.77 -5.98
CA GLN A 359 4.37 18.94 -5.83
C GLN A 359 4.05 19.26 -4.37
N TYR A 360 4.11 18.26 -3.49
CA TYR A 360 3.78 18.35 -2.08
C TYR A 360 4.93 17.74 -1.25
N PRO A 361 6.14 18.33 -1.30
CA PRO A 361 7.34 17.74 -0.71
C PRO A 361 7.31 17.67 0.82
N ASP A 362 6.49 18.50 1.46
CA ASP A 362 6.34 18.58 2.91
C ASP A 362 5.49 17.43 3.48
N PHE A 363 4.86 16.64 2.62
CA PHE A 363 3.98 15.54 3.01
C PHE A 363 4.57 14.20 2.58
N SER A 364 4.41 13.17 3.41
CA SER A 364 4.74 11.80 3.01
C SER A 364 3.81 11.33 1.89
N LEU A 365 4.32 10.51 0.98
CA LEU A 365 3.52 10.02 -0.14
C LEU A 365 2.32 9.18 0.34
N GLY A 366 2.50 8.40 1.40
CA GLY A 366 1.41 7.60 1.98
C GLY A 366 0.28 8.46 2.55
N TYR A 367 0.59 9.60 3.17
CA TYR A 367 -0.41 10.55 3.65
C TYR A 367 -1.22 11.18 2.48
N LEU A 368 -0.56 11.57 1.40
CA LEU A 368 -1.24 12.09 0.20
C LEU A 368 -2.19 11.05 -0.40
N VAL A 369 -1.76 9.79 -0.46
CA VAL A 369 -2.59 8.66 -0.94
C VAL A 369 -3.76 8.39 0.01
N TYR A 370 -3.56 8.52 1.32
CA TYR A 370 -4.62 8.42 2.33
C TYR A 370 -5.72 9.45 2.08
N LEU A 371 -5.37 10.72 1.89
CA LEU A 371 -6.34 11.77 1.61
C LEU A 371 -7.10 11.54 0.30
N LEU A 372 -6.41 11.13 -0.77
CA LEU A 372 -7.06 10.78 -2.05
C LEU A 372 -8.06 9.63 -1.89
N TYR A 373 -7.73 8.64 -1.06
CA TYR A 373 -8.63 7.53 -0.78
C TYR A 373 -9.83 7.95 0.07
N LEU A 374 -9.64 8.84 1.06
CA LEU A 374 -10.77 9.44 1.80
C LEU A 374 -11.70 10.20 0.88
N VAL A 375 -11.18 11.01 -0.05
CA VAL A 375 -11.99 11.71 -1.05
C VAL A 375 -12.79 10.73 -1.89
N HIS A 376 -12.16 9.64 -2.35
CA HIS A 376 -12.86 8.58 -3.09
C HIS A 376 -14.01 7.96 -2.28
N LEU A 377 -13.79 7.69 -0.98
CA LEU A 377 -14.83 7.17 -0.09
C LEU A 377 -15.95 8.19 0.15
N GLY A 378 -15.62 9.49 0.19
CA GLY A 378 -16.60 10.57 0.35
C GLY A 378 -17.68 10.59 -0.73
N PHE A 379 -17.34 10.15 -1.95
CA PHE A 379 -18.27 10.06 -3.07
C PHE A 379 -19.24 8.88 -3.00
N ASP A 380 -18.87 7.79 -2.32
CA ASP A 380 -19.70 6.60 -2.24
C ASP A 380 -20.50 6.60 -0.93
N THR A 381 -21.60 7.35 -0.93
CA THR A 381 -22.51 7.48 0.22
C THR A 381 -23.05 6.13 0.71
N ARG A 382 -23.12 5.11 -0.16
CA ARG A 382 -23.59 3.76 0.19
C ARG A 382 -22.55 2.94 0.94
N ARG A 383 -21.27 3.29 0.84
CA ARG A 383 -20.16 2.54 1.46
C ARG A 383 -19.67 3.10 2.80
N ARG A 384 -20.33 4.13 3.35
CA ARG A 384 -19.97 4.68 4.67
C ARG A 384 -20.10 3.66 5.81
N THR A 385 -20.84 2.56 5.62
CA THR A 385 -21.21 1.60 6.69
C THR A 385 -20.35 0.33 6.80
N MET A 386 -19.24 0.18 6.05
CA MET A 386 -18.54 -1.13 5.99
C MET A 386 -17.03 -1.10 6.27
N ASN A 387 -16.52 -0.15 7.05
CA ASN A 387 -15.07 -0.12 7.29
C ASN A 387 -14.70 -0.73 8.64
N SER A 388 -14.21 -1.97 8.59
CA SER A 388 -13.37 -2.59 9.62
C SER A 388 -12.05 -1.82 9.86
N TRP A 389 -11.79 -0.77 9.09
CA TRP A 389 -10.60 0.06 9.12
C TRP A 389 -10.94 1.45 9.66
N ARG A 390 -10.39 1.82 10.81
CA ARG A 390 -10.48 3.17 11.37
C ARG A 390 -9.63 4.14 10.52
N PRO A 391 -9.97 5.43 10.48
CA PRO A 391 -9.18 6.42 9.74
C PRO A 391 -7.70 6.44 10.16
N LYS A 392 -7.38 6.38 11.46
CA LYS A 392 -6.00 6.30 11.97
C LYS A 392 -5.25 5.06 11.46
N GLU A 393 -5.87 3.88 11.50
CA GLU A 393 -5.26 2.64 11.02
C GLU A 393 -4.94 2.71 9.52
N LEU A 394 -5.85 3.32 8.75
CA LEU A 394 -5.71 3.47 7.31
C LEU A 394 -4.61 4.48 6.95
N ARG A 395 -4.51 5.59 7.69
CA ARG A 395 -3.41 6.53 7.56
C ARG A 395 -2.08 5.85 7.84
N PHE A 396 -1.96 5.15 8.96
CA PHE A 396 -0.75 4.42 9.35
C PHE A 396 -0.34 3.40 8.28
N LEU A 397 -1.30 2.58 7.83
CA LEU A 397 -1.09 1.58 6.79
C LEU A 397 -0.48 2.18 5.52
N LEU A 398 -1.00 3.32 5.08
CA LEU A 398 -0.57 3.94 3.83
C LEU A 398 0.75 4.69 3.99
N GLU A 399 0.94 5.42 5.08
CA GLU A 399 2.24 6.04 5.41
C GLU A 399 3.35 4.99 5.46
N GLN A 400 3.22 3.97 6.29
CA GLN A 400 4.26 2.94 6.43
C GLN A 400 4.45 2.11 5.16
N GLY A 401 3.36 1.74 4.48
CA GLY A 401 3.43 0.94 3.26
C GLY A 401 4.14 1.65 2.10
N TYR A 402 3.97 2.97 1.97
CA TYR A 402 4.64 3.77 0.93
C TYR A 402 6.10 4.08 1.24
N GLU A 403 6.48 4.09 2.52
CA GLU A 403 7.87 4.21 2.98
C GLU A 403 8.63 2.87 2.92
N GLY A 404 7.96 1.81 2.46
CA GLY A 404 8.58 0.50 2.23
C GLY A 404 8.54 -0.45 3.43
N ALA A 405 7.75 -0.14 4.47
CA ALA A 405 7.52 -1.09 5.56
C ALA A 405 6.89 -2.38 5.02
N SER A 406 7.41 -3.51 5.47
CA SER A 406 6.89 -4.82 5.11
C SER A 406 5.55 -5.10 5.81
N VAL A 407 4.73 -5.96 5.21
CA VAL A 407 3.45 -6.40 5.81
C VAL A 407 3.61 -6.96 7.22
N PRO A 408 4.63 -7.79 7.54
CA PRO A 408 4.91 -8.20 8.91
C PRO A 408 5.16 -7.04 9.87
N GLN A 409 5.95 -6.03 9.48
CA GLN A 409 6.22 -4.86 10.31
C GLN A 409 4.94 -4.07 10.58
N MET A 410 4.13 -3.79 9.55
CA MET A 410 2.86 -3.08 9.73
C MET A 410 1.88 -3.84 10.63
N LYS A 411 1.87 -5.17 10.55
CA LYS A 411 1.02 -6.02 11.39
C LYS A 411 1.32 -5.87 12.89
N GLU A 412 2.57 -5.57 13.27
CA GLU A 412 2.94 -5.38 14.68
C GLU A 412 2.26 -4.17 15.33
N PHE A 413 1.70 -3.26 14.53
CA PHE A 413 1.01 -2.05 14.99
C PHE A 413 -0.50 -2.08 14.69
N LEU A 414 -0.95 -3.02 13.86
CA LEU A 414 -2.35 -3.20 13.46
C LEU A 414 -2.88 -4.50 14.07
N ASP A 415 -2.99 -4.54 15.40
CA ASP A 415 -3.23 -5.76 16.21
C ASP A 415 -4.43 -6.60 15.75
N GLU A 416 -5.48 -5.95 15.22
CA GLU A 416 -6.70 -6.62 14.76
C GLU A 416 -6.67 -7.04 13.28
N LYS A 417 -5.61 -6.72 12.54
CA LYS A 417 -5.53 -6.91 11.09
C LYS A 417 -4.52 -7.99 10.74
N ASP A 418 -4.96 -9.00 10.00
CA ASP A 418 -4.07 -10.03 9.49
C ASP A 418 -3.26 -9.55 8.27
N SER A 419 -2.19 -10.26 7.94
CA SER A 419 -1.29 -9.92 6.82
C SER A 419 -2.01 -9.89 5.47
N ASN A 420 -3.03 -10.72 5.29
CA ASN A 420 -3.81 -10.78 4.06
C ASN A 420 -4.74 -9.56 3.96
N GLN A 421 -5.43 -9.19 5.03
CA GLN A 421 -6.25 -7.98 5.11
C GLN A 421 -5.42 -6.71 4.82
N ILE A 422 -4.23 -6.60 5.40
CA ILE A 422 -3.27 -5.51 5.13
C ILE A 422 -2.93 -5.45 3.63
N SER A 423 -2.50 -6.58 3.07
CA SER A 423 -2.10 -6.68 1.66
C SER A 423 -3.26 -6.38 0.70
N GLN A 424 -4.45 -6.90 1.00
CA GLN A 424 -5.67 -6.67 0.24
C GLN A 424 -6.09 -5.20 0.31
N LYS A 425 -6.01 -4.58 1.49
CA LYS A 425 -6.38 -3.18 1.69
C LYS A 425 -5.46 -2.25 0.89
N LEU A 426 -4.14 -2.46 0.92
CA LEU A 426 -3.18 -1.70 0.11
C LEU A 426 -3.49 -1.78 -1.40
N LYS A 427 -3.75 -3.00 -1.91
CA LYS A 427 -4.15 -3.21 -3.31
C LYS A 427 -5.49 -2.53 -3.62
N LEU A 428 -6.46 -2.64 -2.73
CA LEU A 428 -7.79 -2.05 -2.88
C LEU A 428 -7.70 -0.53 -2.96
N VAL A 429 -6.98 0.12 -2.03
CA VAL A 429 -6.80 1.58 -2.01
C VAL A 429 -6.25 2.05 -3.34
N LYS A 430 -5.16 1.43 -3.81
CA LYS A 430 -4.52 1.78 -5.08
C LYS A 430 -5.44 1.63 -6.28
N ASN A 431 -6.24 0.56 -6.30
CA ASN A 431 -7.21 0.34 -7.37
C ASN A 431 -8.38 1.34 -7.29
N CYS A 432 -8.86 1.68 -6.10
CA CYS A 432 -9.94 2.63 -5.88
C CYS A 432 -9.57 4.03 -6.39
N ILE A 433 -8.42 4.57 -5.96
CA ILE A 433 -8.02 5.93 -6.35
C ILE A 433 -7.72 6.04 -7.84
N LYS A 434 -7.12 5.02 -8.47
CA LYS A 434 -6.79 5.05 -9.91
C LYS A 434 -8.00 4.92 -10.82
N ASN A 435 -9.04 4.23 -10.35
CA ASN A 435 -10.26 4.02 -11.13
C ASN A 435 -11.39 4.97 -10.71
N SER A 436 -11.10 6.00 -9.91
CA SER A 436 -12.09 6.95 -9.42
C SER A 436 -12.52 7.91 -10.54
N THR A 437 -13.70 7.68 -11.13
CA THR A 437 -14.27 8.56 -12.16
C THR A 437 -14.74 9.91 -11.63
N ASN A 438 -15.01 9.99 -10.32
CA ASN A 438 -15.53 11.19 -9.68
C ASN A 438 -14.45 12.25 -9.40
N PHE A 439 -13.15 11.91 -9.46
CA PHE A 439 -12.11 12.93 -9.25
C PHE A 439 -12.18 14.07 -10.27
N SER A 440 -12.42 13.78 -11.55
CA SER A 440 -12.55 14.84 -12.56
C SER A 440 -13.74 15.76 -12.31
N LYS A 441 -14.86 15.21 -11.83
CA LYS A 441 -16.05 16.00 -11.45
C LYS A 441 -15.75 16.88 -10.24
N PHE A 442 -15.14 16.30 -9.21
CA PHE A 442 -14.74 17.00 -8.00
C PHE A 442 -13.80 18.18 -8.29
N CYS A 443 -12.78 17.97 -9.13
CA CYS A 443 -11.87 19.04 -9.56
C CYS A 443 -12.58 20.16 -10.31
N SER A 444 -13.61 19.83 -11.10
CA SER A 444 -14.36 20.83 -11.87
C SER A 444 -15.24 21.68 -10.95
N GLN A 445 -15.86 21.07 -9.93
CA GLN A 445 -16.72 21.75 -8.97
C GLN A 445 -15.93 22.66 -8.02
N PHE A 446 -14.78 22.21 -7.54
CA PHE A 446 -13.97 22.92 -6.54
C PHE A 446 -12.71 23.57 -7.11
N LYS A 447 -12.74 23.96 -8.39
CA LYS A 447 -11.58 24.53 -9.11
C LYS A 447 -11.01 25.78 -8.43
N ASP A 448 -11.91 26.63 -7.94
CA ASP A 448 -11.57 27.92 -7.32
C ASP A 448 -11.62 27.87 -5.78
N PHE A 449 -11.58 26.67 -5.21
CA PHE A 449 -11.64 26.48 -3.76
C PHE A 449 -10.38 27.03 -3.06
N VAL A 450 -10.60 27.91 -2.09
CA VAL A 450 -9.57 28.46 -1.21
C VAL A 450 -9.71 27.83 0.17
N VAL A 451 -8.61 27.32 0.71
CA VAL A 451 -8.59 26.74 2.07
C VAL A 451 -8.90 27.86 3.07
N PRO A 452 -9.88 27.67 3.98
CA PRO A 452 -10.13 28.63 5.05
C PRO A 452 -8.87 28.89 5.88
N SER A 453 -8.63 30.14 6.26
CA SER A 453 -7.41 30.53 6.99
C SER A 453 -7.33 29.94 8.40
N ASP A 454 -8.46 29.56 8.97
CA ASP A 454 -8.64 28.96 10.29
C ASP A 454 -8.68 27.42 10.27
N SER A 455 -8.51 26.81 9.10
CA SER A 455 -8.54 25.35 8.98
C SER A 455 -7.38 24.68 9.73
N SER A 456 -7.68 23.55 10.37
CA SER A 456 -6.72 22.67 11.02
C SER A 456 -6.90 21.20 10.62
N TYR A 457 -5.95 20.36 11.03
CA TYR A 457 -6.13 18.91 11.01
C TYR A 457 -6.89 18.45 12.26
N ASP A 458 -7.75 17.46 12.13
CA ASP A 458 -8.35 16.75 13.25
C ASP A 458 -7.38 15.71 13.86
N ASP A 459 -7.86 14.96 14.86
CA ASP A 459 -7.08 13.93 15.55
C ASP A 459 -6.64 12.76 14.65
N ASP A 460 -7.26 12.59 13.48
CA ASP A 460 -6.93 11.58 12.48
C ASP A 460 -5.96 12.14 11.42
N GLY A 461 -5.66 13.43 11.46
CA GLY A 461 -4.85 14.13 10.47
C GLY A 461 -5.65 14.51 9.22
N VAL A 462 -6.96 14.58 9.30
CA VAL A 462 -7.84 14.97 8.19
C VAL A 462 -8.12 16.47 8.27
N PRO A 463 -8.02 17.24 7.16
CA PRO A 463 -8.46 18.63 7.16
C PRO A 463 -9.93 18.77 7.56
N ASP A 464 -10.22 19.63 8.54
CA ASP A 464 -11.55 19.84 9.11
C ASP A 464 -12.64 20.22 8.09
N TYR A 465 -12.25 20.88 7.00
CA TYR A 465 -13.15 21.30 5.93
C TYR A 465 -13.51 20.18 4.94
N LEU A 466 -12.81 19.03 4.98
CA LEU A 466 -13.00 17.97 3.99
C LEU A 466 -14.42 17.40 3.99
N TYR A 467 -15.02 17.20 5.17
CA TYR A 467 -16.37 16.66 5.26
C TYR A 467 -17.42 17.64 4.70
N LYS A 468 -17.22 18.96 4.86
CA LYS A 468 -18.08 19.98 4.24
C LYS A 468 -18.04 19.90 2.72
N LEU A 469 -16.85 19.66 2.13
CA LEU A 469 -16.72 19.45 0.69
C LEU A 469 -17.48 18.20 0.21
N PHE A 470 -17.53 17.13 1.01
CA PHE A 470 -18.32 15.95 0.66
C PHE A 470 -19.82 16.23 0.66
N ASP A 471 -20.29 17.00 1.65
CA ASP A 471 -21.69 17.39 1.70
C ASP A 471 -22.04 18.26 0.49
N GLU A 472 -21.25 19.31 0.19
CA GLU A 472 -21.45 20.16 -0.98
C GLU A 472 -21.41 19.39 -2.31
N PHE A 473 -20.49 18.43 -2.46
CA PHE A 473 -20.40 17.57 -3.64
C PHE A 473 -21.66 16.71 -3.82
N SER A 474 -22.22 16.19 -2.72
CA SER A 474 -23.37 15.27 -2.76
C SER A 474 -24.71 15.95 -3.07
N HIS A 475 -24.85 17.26 -2.88
CA HIS A 475 -26.11 17.97 -3.13
C HIS A 475 -26.35 18.24 -4.62
N GLN A 476 -25.30 18.47 -5.42
CA GLN A 476 -25.45 18.78 -6.85
C GLN A 476 -26.04 17.64 -7.69
N ASP A 477 -25.71 16.38 -7.37
CA ASP A 477 -26.24 15.23 -8.13
C ASP A 477 -27.76 15.07 -7.94
N LYS A 478 -28.33 15.62 -6.86
CA LYS A 478 -29.79 15.59 -6.64
C LYS A 478 -30.51 16.61 -7.52
N ASP A 479 -29.99 17.82 -7.66
CA ASP A 479 -30.66 18.88 -8.43
C ASP A 479 -30.70 18.56 -9.94
N ILE A 480 -29.61 17.98 -10.47
CA ILE A 480 -29.54 17.54 -11.88
C ILE A 480 -30.54 16.39 -12.14
N SER A 481 -30.79 15.53 -11.15
CA SER A 481 -31.77 14.44 -11.29
C SER A 481 -33.20 14.96 -11.33
N VAL A 482 -33.51 16.04 -10.59
CA VAL A 482 -34.85 16.63 -10.53
C VAL A 482 -35.16 17.41 -11.80
N GLU A 483 -34.22 18.22 -12.32
CA GLU A 483 -34.43 18.96 -13.58
C GLU A 483 -34.55 18.02 -14.80
N ASN A 484 -33.78 16.93 -14.85
CA ASN A 484 -33.93 15.93 -15.92
C ASN A 484 -35.24 15.14 -15.81
N SER A 485 -35.75 14.94 -14.58
CA SER A 485 -37.05 14.28 -14.36
C SER A 485 -38.23 15.19 -14.70
N LEU A 486 -38.12 16.50 -14.44
CA LEU A 486 -39.12 17.51 -14.83
C LEU A 486 -39.07 17.82 -16.34
N GLY A 487 -37.89 17.82 -16.95
CA GLY A 487 -37.71 17.95 -18.39
C GLY A 487 -38.32 16.78 -19.18
N ALA A 488 -38.23 15.56 -18.63
CA ALA A 488 -38.88 14.37 -19.22
C ALA A 488 -40.42 14.36 -19.06
N LEU A 489 -40.97 15.11 -18.10
CA LEU A 489 -42.42 15.28 -17.90
C LEU A 489 -43.03 16.42 -18.74
N THR A 490 -42.21 17.23 -19.41
CA THR A 490 -42.68 18.40 -20.18
C THR A 490 -42.93 18.11 -21.66
N ILE A 491 -42.72 16.87 -22.13
CA ILE A 491 -43.00 16.47 -23.52
C ILE A 491 -44.02 15.34 -23.49
N LEU A 492 -45.31 15.70 -23.53
CA LEU A 492 -46.43 14.98 -24.15
C LEU A 492 -47.75 15.69 -23.76
N LEU A 493 -47.85 17.01 -24.01
CA LEU A 493 -49.15 17.66 -24.16
C LEU A 493 -49.39 17.86 -25.66
N PRO A 494 -50.31 17.12 -26.29
CA PRO A 494 -50.65 17.34 -27.69
C PRO A 494 -51.35 18.68 -27.84
N ASP A 495 -50.89 19.49 -28.80
CA ASP A 495 -51.34 20.86 -29.14
C ASP A 495 -52.81 21.00 -29.59
N LYS A 496 -53.66 20.00 -29.37
CA LYS A 496 -55.08 20.06 -29.74
C LYS A 496 -55.94 19.34 -28.71
N ILE A 497 -56.42 20.10 -27.73
CA ILE A 497 -57.60 19.74 -26.96
C ILE A 497 -58.82 20.07 -27.83
N PRO A 498 -59.60 19.09 -28.31
CA PRO A 498 -60.89 19.40 -28.93
C PRO A 498 -61.87 19.85 -27.83
N PRO A 499 -62.79 20.78 -28.13
CA PRO A 499 -63.80 21.20 -27.17
C PRO A 499 -64.80 20.05 -27.00
N CYS A 500 -64.79 19.39 -25.85
CA CYS A 500 -65.80 18.38 -25.51
C CYS A 500 -66.55 18.75 -24.23
N ASN A 501 -67.86 18.74 -24.43
CA ASN A 501 -68.96 18.98 -23.52
C ASN A 501 -68.92 18.15 -22.22
N GLU A 502 -69.55 18.73 -21.20
CA GLU A 502 -70.17 18.12 -20.01
C GLU A 502 -69.85 16.64 -19.74
N ILE A 503 -69.01 16.41 -18.73
CA ILE A 503 -68.99 15.15 -17.98
C ILE A 503 -69.50 15.46 -16.57
N ILE A 504 -70.69 14.96 -16.28
CA ILE A 504 -71.35 14.97 -14.97
C ILE A 504 -70.57 14.03 -14.04
N PHE A 505 -70.11 14.56 -12.91
CA PHE A 505 -69.55 13.76 -11.81
C PHE A 505 -70.70 13.15 -11.00
N ASP A 506 -70.79 11.82 -10.97
CA ASP A 506 -71.61 11.10 -9.99
C ASP A 506 -70.71 10.61 -8.86
N HIS A 507 -70.99 11.10 -7.65
CA HIS A 507 -70.27 10.79 -6.42
C HIS A 507 -70.83 9.50 -5.81
N LYS A 508 -69.99 8.48 -5.65
CA LYS A 508 -70.15 7.50 -4.56
C LYS A 508 -68.84 7.26 -3.83
N VAL A 509 -68.77 7.91 -2.68
CA VAL A 509 -67.90 7.57 -1.55
C VAL A 509 -68.51 6.36 -0.85
N HIS A 510 -67.72 5.32 -0.60
CA HIS A 510 -68.02 4.34 0.44
C HIS A 510 -66.89 4.38 1.48
N ILE A 511 -67.34 4.49 2.73
CA ILE A 511 -66.58 4.41 3.99
C ILE A 511 -65.90 3.04 4.10
#